data_AF-A0A0R1MJY7-F1
#
_entry.id   AF-A0A0R1MJY7-F1
#
_cell.length_a   1.000
_cell.length_b   1.000
_cell.length_c   1.000
_cell.angle_alpha   90.00
_cell.angle_beta   90.00
_cell.angle_gamma   90.00
#
_symmetry.space_group_name_H-M   'P 1'
#
loop_
_entity.id
_entity.type
_entity.pdbx_description
1 polymer ?
#
loop_
_entity_poly.entity_id
_entity_poly.type
_entity_poly.pdbx_seq_one_letter_code
_entity_poly.pdbx_strand_id
1 'polypeptide(L)'
;MRILKFRGTKVTVGREYKVGGVHYANLIKLNSGKTIKGVVVNGKGEFIDPEKKEYKQETKDKLRVTSKDSTTVFEYPSDDFTEFVAKKELNTIMVGNCISGKQKTHKGYSFELIK
;
A
#
# COMPACT_ATOMS: atom_id res chain seq x y z
N MET A 1 20.91 -15.18 15.46
CA MET A 1 19.64 -14.55 15.91
C MET A 1 19.90 -13.08 16.21
N ARG A 2 19.36 -12.14 15.43
CA ARG A 2 19.54 -10.70 15.67
C ARG A 2 18.46 -10.20 16.64
N ILE A 3 18.89 -9.55 17.72
CA ILE A 3 18.01 -8.94 18.72
C ILE A 3 17.98 -7.45 18.45
N LEU A 4 16.78 -6.89 18.36
CA LEU A 4 16.55 -5.54 17.92
C LEU A 4 15.62 -4.82 18.89
N LYS A 5 15.62 -3.49 18.86
CA LYS A 5 14.79 -2.67 19.74
C LYS A 5 13.71 -1.99 18.90
N PHE A 6 12.45 -2.37 19.10
CA PHE A 6 11.29 -1.80 18.41
C PHE A 6 10.36 -1.17 19.44
N ARG A 7 10.14 0.16 19.34
CA ARG A 7 9.33 0.95 20.30
C ARG A 7 9.68 0.67 21.77
N GLY A 8 10.98 0.71 22.08
CA GLY A 8 11.51 0.44 23.43
C GLY A 8 11.55 -1.04 23.84
N THR A 9 10.95 -1.95 23.08
CA THR A 9 10.87 -3.39 23.40
C THR A 9 11.94 -4.19 22.65
N LYS A 10 12.60 -5.14 23.32
CA LYS A 10 13.51 -6.09 22.67
C LYS A 10 12.70 -7.14 21.89
N VAL A 11 12.97 -7.24 20.60
CA VAL A 11 12.29 -8.15 19.66
C VAL A 11 13.32 -8.91 18.84
N THR A 12 12.92 -10.03 18.24
CA THR A 12 13.70 -10.73 17.22
C THR A 12 12.91 -10.82 15.92
N VAL A 13 13.62 -10.84 14.79
CA VAL A 13 13.00 -11.03 13.48
C VAL A 13 12.63 -12.50 13.34
N GLY A 14 11.34 -12.77 13.16
CA GLY A 14 10.81 -14.07 12.81
C GLY A 14 10.78 -14.22 11.29
N ARG A 15 9.57 -14.28 10.72
CA ARG A 15 9.36 -14.49 9.29
C ARG A 15 9.36 -13.16 8.52
N GLU A 16 10.18 -13.08 7.49
CA GLU A 16 10.16 -12.02 6.48
C GLU A 16 9.32 -12.43 5.27
N TYR A 17 8.59 -11.48 4.68
CA TYR A 17 7.76 -11.72 3.51
C TYR A 17 7.56 -10.43 2.71
N LYS A 18 7.17 -10.55 1.43
CA LYS A 18 6.99 -9.41 0.52
C LYS A 18 5.54 -9.35 0.04
N VAL A 19 4.92 -8.18 0.11
CA VAL A 19 3.55 -7.94 -0.38
C VAL A 19 3.55 -6.63 -1.17
N GLY A 20 3.12 -6.66 -2.43
CA GLY A 20 3.01 -5.45 -3.26
C GLY A 20 4.32 -4.67 -3.43
N GLY A 21 5.48 -5.35 -3.45
CA GLY A 21 6.78 -4.67 -3.54
C GLY A 21 7.39 -4.26 -2.20
N VAL A 22 6.60 -4.25 -1.12
CA VAL A 22 7.03 -3.84 0.22
C VAL A 22 7.48 -5.06 1.03
N HIS A 23 8.60 -4.92 1.74
CA HIS A 23 9.16 -5.95 2.60
C HIS A 23 8.62 -5.82 4.03
N TYR A 24 8.11 -6.92 4.56
CA TYR A 24 7.53 -7.02 5.89
C TYR A 24 8.24 -8.12 6.70
N ALA A 25 8.22 -7.95 8.01
CA ALA A 25 8.70 -8.93 8.96
C ALA A 25 7.74 -9.11 10.14
N ASN A 26 7.61 -10.34 10.60
CA ASN A 26 6.97 -10.67 11.87
C ASN A 26 8.02 -10.57 12.98
N LEU A 27 7.74 -9.78 14.01
CA LEU A 27 8.64 -9.57 15.14
C LEU A 27 8.16 -10.33 16.34
N ILE A 28 9.05 -11.08 16.98
CA ILE A 28 8.74 -11.85 18.18
C ILE A 28 9.29 -11.08 19.38
N LYS A 29 8.41 -10.64 20.29
CA LYS A 29 8.79 -9.98 21.53
C LYS A 29 9.52 -10.98 22.43
N LEU A 30 10.76 -10.67 22.80
CA LEU A 30 11.56 -11.57 23.63
C LEU A 30 11.00 -11.71 25.05
N ASN A 31 10.37 -10.65 25.57
CA ASN A 31 9.82 -10.66 26.94
C ASN A 31 8.50 -11.43 27.10
N SER A 32 7.79 -11.72 25.99
CA SER A 32 6.43 -12.25 26.05
C SER A 32 6.14 -13.36 25.03
N GLY A 33 7.03 -13.63 24.07
CA GLY A 33 6.78 -14.53 22.94
C GLY A 33 5.74 -14.02 21.94
N LYS A 34 5.05 -12.90 22.23
CA LYS A 34 4.03 -12.31 21.35
C LYS A 34 4.63 -11.88 20.02
N THR A 35 3.95 -12.27 18.94
CA THR A 35 4.34 -11.91 17.58
C THR A 35 3.59 -10.66 17.11
N ILE A 36 4.33 -9.64 16.69
CA ILE A 36 3.84 -8.45 15.98
C ILE A 36 3.97 -8.75 14.49
N LYS A 37 2.86 -8.77 13.75
CA LYS A 37 2.86 -9.07 12.31
C LYS A 37 2.93 -7.79 11.47
N GLY A 38 3.52 -7.87 10.29
CA GLY A 38 3.46 -6.80 9.29
C GLY A 38 4.30 -5.56 9.58
N VAL A 39 5.46 -5.70 10.24
CA VAL A 39 6.37 -4.57 10.41
C VAL A 39 7.19 -4.37 9.15
N VAL A 40 7.20 -3.16 8.61
CA VAL A 40 7.97 -2.85 7.40
C VAL A 40 9.46 -2.86 7.72
N VAL A 41 10.22 -3.58 6.90
CA VAL A 41 11.68 -3.67 6.99
C VAL A 41 12.29 -3.22 5.66
N ASN A 42 13.51 -2.71 5.69
CA ASN A 42 14.27 -2.56 4.44
C ASN A 42 14.74 -3.95 3.97
N GLY A 43 15.10 -4.09 2.69
CA GLY A 43 15.60 -5.37 2.12
C GLY A 43 16.89 -5.92 2.73
N LYS A 44 17.42 -5.29 3.79
CA LYS A 44 18.57 -5.73 4.60
C LYS A 44 18.18 -6.16 6.02
N GLY A 45 16.88 -6.19 6.34
CA GLY A 45 16.37 -6.59 7.65
C GLY A 45 16.49 -5.51 8.73
N GLU A 46 16.67 -4.24 8.34
CA GLU A 46 16.66 -3.11 9.27
C GLU A 46 15.25 -2.52 9.37
N PHE A 47 14.82 -2.17 10.59
CA PHE A 47 13.54 -1.50 10.79
C PHE A 47 13.56 -0.14 10.14
N ILE A 48 12.45 0.18 9.51
CA ILE A 48 12.15 1.55 9.16
C ILE A 48 11.19 2.02 10.24
N ASP A 49 11.66 2.85 11.16
CA ASP A 49 10.79 3.51 12.14
C ASP A 49 9.65 4.20 11.37
N PRO A 50 8.38 3.88 11.68
CA PRO A 50 7.25 4.50 10.98
C PRO A 50 7.18 6.01 11.22
N GLU A 51 7.80 6.53 12.30
CA GLU A 51 7.92 7.97 12.58
C GLU A 51 9.02 8.68 11.78
N LYS A 52 9.92 7.93 11.12
CA LYS A 52 10.96 8.49 10.23
C LYS A 52 10.78 8.14 8.77
N LYS A 53 9.64 7.54 8.41
CA LYS A 53 9.12 7.76 7.08
C LYS A 53 8.49 9.15 7.10
N GLU A 54 9.29 10.15 6.72
CA GLU A 54 8.82 10.92 5.57
C GLU A 54 8.33 9.85 4.58
N TYR A 55 7.01 9.65 4.55
CA TYR A 55 6.37 9.11 3.37
C TYR A 55 7.06 9.90 2.28
N LYS A 56 7.93 9.24 1.49
CA LYS A 56 8.30 9.78 0.20
C LYS A 56 6.96 10.18 -0.36
N GLN A 57 6.76 11.49 -0.44
CA GLN A 57 5.57 12.11 -0.97
C GLN A 57 5.35 11.30 -2.24
N GLU A 58 4.39 10.37 -2.22
CA GLU A 58 4.03 9.68 -3.44
C GLU A 58 3.71 10.85 -4.34
N THR A 59 4.48 11.01 -5.41
CA THR A 59 4.12 11.90 -6.49
C THR A 59 2.70 11.48 -6.82
N LYS A 60 1.73 12.25 -6.31
CA LYS A 60 0.33 11.88 -6.40
C LYS A 60 0.02 12.01 -7.88
N ASP A 61 0.05 10.87 -8.56
CA ASP A 61 -0.28 10.82 -9.97
C ASP A 61 -1.76 11.20 -10.08
N LYS A 62 -2.11 11.96 -11.12
CA LYS A 62 -3.50 12.34 -11.33
C LYS A 62 -4.18 11.21 -12.07
N LEU A 63 -5.15 10.55 -11.47
CA LEU A 63 -5.93 9.51 -12.11
C LEU A 63 -7.18 10.11 -12.75
N ARG A 64 -7.27 10.03 -14.08
CA ARG A 64 -8.47 10.40 -14.83
C ARG A 64 -9.42 9.23 -14.91
N VAL A 65 -10.63 9.43 -14.40
CA VAL A 65 -11.75 8.50 -14.48
C VAL A 65 -12.74 9.04 -15.52
N THR A 66 -12.93 8.30 -16.61
CA THR A 66 -13.87 8.68 -17.68
C THR A 66 -15.04 7.70 -17.69
N SER A 67 -16.24 8.24 -17.58
CA SER A 67 -17.53 7.56 -17.79
C SER A 67 -18.17 8.08 -19.08
N LYS A 68 -19.26 7.43 -19.51
CA LYS A 68 -19.98 7.73 -20.75
C LYS A 68 -20.33 9.22 -20.94
N ASP A 69 -20.63 9.92 -19.84
CA ASP A 69 -21.11 11.31 -19.86
C ASP A 69 -20.25 12.26 -19.00
N SER A 70 -19.18 11.78 -18.38
CA SER A 70 -18.41 12.59 -17.41
C SER A 70 -16.97 12.14 -17.28
N THR A 71 -16.07 13.11 -17.14
CA THR A 71 -14.67 12.88 -16.79
C THR A 71 -14.40 13.52 -15.44
N THR A 72 -13.77 12.78 -14.54
CA THR A 72 -13.35 13.27 -13.22
C THR A 72 -11.89 12.91 -12.99
N VAL A 73 -11.12 13.84 -12.44
CA VAL A 73 -9.71 13.62 -12.12
C VAL A 73 -9.59 13.50 -10.60
N PHE A 74 -8.93 12.44 -10.16
CA PHE A 74 -8.64 12.17 -8.76
C PHE A 74 -7.12 12.20 -8.54
N GLU A 75 -6.69 12.53 -7.33
CA GLU A 75 -5.33 12.23 -6.91
C GLU A 75 -5.22 10.73 -6.62
N TYR A 76 -4.13 10.08 -7.03
CA TYR A 76 -3.88 8.67 -6.80
C TYR A 76 -2.47 8.43 -6.24
N PRO A 77 -2.34 7.66 -5.15
CA PRO A 77 -3.42 7.15 -4.31
C PRO A 77 -4.06 8.25 -3.44
N SER A 78 -5.39 8.27 -3.34
CA SER A 78 -6.15 9.14 -2.43
C SER A 78 -7.33 8.38 -1.81
N ASP A 79 -7.71 8.76 -0.60
CA ASP A 79 -8.91 8.28 0.09
C ASP A 79 -10.17 8.58 -0.73
N ASP A 80 -10.28 9.77 -1.35
CA ASP A 80 -11.42 10.13 -2.22
C ASP A 80 -11.65 9.12 -3.36
N PHE A 81 -10.57 8.62 -3.95
CA PHE A 81 -10.66 7.61 -5.00
C PHE A 81 -11.11 6.26 -4.45
N THR A 82 -10.63 5.90 -3.26
CA THR A 82 -11.02 4.66 -2.58
C THR A 82 -12.51 4.69 -2.22
N GLU A 83 -13.01 5.83 -1.72
CA GLU A 83 -14.43 6.06 -1.48
C GLU A 83 -15.26 6.01 -2.77
N PHE A 84 -14.76 6.58 -3.87
CA PHE A 84 -15.42 6.49 -5.17
C PHE A 84 -15.56 5.04 -5.64
N VAL A 85 -14.49 4.24 -5.52
CA VAL A 85 -14.47 2.81 -5.88
C VAL A 85 -15.48 2.04 -5.03
N ALA A 86 -15.54 2.31 -3.72
CA ALA A 86 -16.52 1.70 -2.83
C ALA A 86 -17.96 2.11 -3.16
N LYS A 87 -18.22 3.41 -3.35
CA LYS A 87 -19.55 3.97 -3.65
C LYS A 87 -20.11 3.49 -4.98
N LYS A 88 -19.25 3.22 -5.96
CA LYS A 88 -19.63 2.67 -7.27
C LYS A 88 -19.58 1.14 -7.33
N GLU A 89 -19.34 0.48 -6.19
CA GLU A 89 -19.21 -0.98 -6.07
C GLU A 89 -18.22 -1.57 -7.08
N LEU A 90 -17.12 -0.86 -7.31
CA LEU A 90 -16.08 -1.25 -8.24
C LEU A 90 -15.12 -2.22 -7.54
N ASN A 91 -14.77 -3.31 -8.22
CA ASN A 91 -13.80 -4.27 -7.72
C ASN A 91 -12.40 -3.65 -7.81
N THR A 92 -11.74 -3.47 -6.66
CA THR A 92 -10.40 -2.88 -6.54
C THR A 92 -9.35 -3.58 -7.39
N ILE A 93 -9.45 -4.90 -7.58
CA ILE A 93 -8.55 -5.68 -8.42
C ILE A 93 -8.75 -5.32 -9.90
N MET A 94 -10.00 -5.24 -10.36
CA MET A 94 -10.29 -4.86 -11.75
C MET A 94 -9.96 -3.40 -12.01
N VAL A 95 -10.20 -2.51 -11.05
CA VAL A 95 -9.77 -1.11 -11.12
C VAL A 95 -8.25 -1.02 -11.22
N GLY A 96 -7.50 -1.78 -10.41
CA GLY A 96 -6.04 -1.86 -10.51
C GLY A 96 -5.56 -2.37 -11.87
N ASN A 97 -6.27 -3.34 -12.46
CA ASN A 97 -5.99 -3.80 -13.82
C ASN A 97 -6.26 -2.72 -14.87
N CYS A 98 -7.30 -1.90 -14.69
CA CYS A 98 -7.57 -0.76 -15.56
C CYS A 98 -6.49 0.31 -15.48
N ILE A 99 -6.11 0.70 -14.27
CA ILE A 99 -5.03 1.65 -14.00
C ILE A 99 -3.70 1.16 -14.59
N SER A 100 -3.44 -0.16 -14.52
CA SER A 100 -2.24 -0.78 -15.09
C SER A 100 -2.30 -0.99 -16.62
N GLY A 101 -3.38 -0.58 -17.29
CA GLY A 101 -3.57 -0.75 -18.74
C GLY A 101 -3.84 -2.19 -19.20
N LYS A 102 -4.01 -3.14 -18.27
CA LYS A 102 -4.35 -4.55 -18.60
C LYS A 102 -5.80 -4.72 -19.03
N GLN A 103 -6.67 -3.77 -18.69
CA GLN A 103 -8.09 -3.79 -19.00
C GLN A 103 -8.54 -2.38 -19.39
N LYS A 104 -9.25 -2.23 -20.51
CA LYS A 104 -9.63 -0.89 -21.01
C LYS A 104 -10.67 -0.19 -20.12
N THR A 105 -11.69 -0.92 -19.69
CA THR A 105 -12.80 -0.38 -18.90
C THR A 105 -13.29 -1.38 -17.86
N HIS A 106 -13.84 -0.85 -16.76
CA HIS A 106 -14.52 -1.63 -15.73
C HIS A 106 -15.84 -0.97 -15.34
N LYS A 107 -16.96 -1.70 -15.45
CA LYS A 107 -18.33 -1.19 -15.25
C LYS A 107 -18.63 0.14 -15.98
N GLY A 108 -18.08 0.32 -17.18
CA GLY A 108 -18.27 1.55 -17.98
C GLY A 108 -17.39 2.73 -17.57
N TYR A 109 -16.47 2.55 -16.62
CA TYR A 109 -15.45 3.53 -16.24
C TYR A 109 -14.09 3.15 -16.83
N SER A 110 -13.38 4.14 -17.35
CA SER A 110 -12.00 4.04 -17.82
C SER A 110 -11.10 4.75 -16.83
N PHE A 111 -9.96 4.16 -16.49
CA PHE A 111 -9.02 4.69 -15.50
C PHE A 111 -7.67 4.89 -16.18
N GLU A 112 -7.19 6.13 -16.24
CA GLU A 112 -5.94 6.49 -16.91
C GLU A 112 -5.07 7.32 -15.97
N LEU A 113 -3.85 6.86 -15.71
CA LEU A 113 -2.86 7.62 -14.95
C LEU A 113 -2.27 8.73 -15.82
N ILE A 114 -2.50 9.97 -15.42
CA ILE A 114 -1.88 11.16 -15.96
C ILE A 114 -0.67 11.48 -15.08
N LYS A 115 0.52 11.39 -15.69
CA LYS A 115 1.79 11.84 -15.11
C LYS A 115 2.00 13.33 -15.34
#